data_AF-A0A316WD12-F1
#
_entry.id   AF-A0A316WD12-F1
#
_cell.length_a   1.000
_cell.length_b   1.000
_cell.length_c   1.000
_cell.angle_alpha   90.00
_cell.angle_beta   90.00
_cell.angle_gamma   90.00
#
_symmetry.space_group_name_H-M   'P 1'
#
loop_
_entity.id
_entity.type
_entity.pdbx_description
1 polymer ?
#
loop_
_entity_poly.entity_id
_entity_poly.type
_entity_poly.pdbx_seq_one_letter_code
_entity_poly.pdbx_strand_id
1 'polypeptide(L)'
;MKEIRNYKNIRRKPEIHGFSPNAFYLFLGIAGISLLTLTTGFSWVKVICILIINGLSLVFTKLVISNESLMKKIFNEKFPTEISSLTRKNTKKIK
;
A
#
# COMPACT_ATOMS: atom_id res chain seq x y z
N MET A 1 -20.24 0.94 -4.08
CA MET A 1 -20.54 1.18 -2.64
C MET A 1 -20.35 2.66 -2.37
N LYS A 2 -21.35 3.35 -1.82
CA LYS A 2 -21.21 4.77 -1.40
C LYS A 2 -20.27 4.81 -0.18
N GLU A 3 -19.16 5.53 -0.28
CA GLU A 3 -18.28 5.77 0.87
C GLU A 3 -19.06 6.53 1.96
N ILE A 4 -19.26 5.88 3.11
CA ILE A 4 -19.78 6.55 4.30
C ILE A 4 -18.66 7.45 4.82
N ARG A 5 -18.62 8.71 4.36
CA ARG A 5 -17.67 9.72 4.85
C ARG A 5 -18.01 10.02 6.30
N ASN A 6 -17.18 9.58 7.23
CA ASN A 6 -17.27 10.00 8.63
C ASN A 6 -17.11 11.53 8.67
N TYR A 7 -18.14 12.25 9.11
CA TYR A 7 -18.23 13.73 9.15
C TYR A 7 -17.11 14.40 9.96
N LYS A 8 -16.43 13.65 10.83
CA LYS A 8 -15.27 14.13 11.60
C LYS A 8 -13.98 13.86 10.83
N ASN A 9 -13.53 14.84 10.04
CA ASN A 9 -12.22 14.88 9.35
C ASN A 9 -10.98 14.81 10.29
N ILE A 10 -11.12 14.36 11.53
CA ILE A 10 -10.11 14.45 12.59
C ILE A 10 -9.02 13.37 12.44
N ARG A 11 -9.26 12.30 11.66
CA ARG A 11 -8.28 11.23 11.39
C ARG A 11 -7.98 11.05 9.90
N ARG A 12 -7.86 12.14 9.14
CA ARG A 12 -7.35 12.02 7.76
C ARG A 12 -5.88 11.63 7.83
N LYS A 13 -5.51 10.52 7.18
CA LYS A 13 -4.10 10.25 6.89
C LYS A 13 -3.58 11.42 6.07
N PRO A 14 -2.38 11.94 6.36
CA PRO A 14 -1.81 13.03 5.56
C PRO A 14 -1.74 12.57 4.10
N GLU A 15 -2.33 13.35 3.19
CA GLU A 15 -2.18 13.15 1.76
C GLU A 15 -0.76 13.56 1.39
N ILE A 16 0.15 12.59 1.42
CA ILE A 16 1.54 12.78 0.99
C ILE A 16 1.54 12.70 -0.53
N HIS A 17 1.64 13.85 -1.19
CA HIS A 17 1.80 13.91 -2.64
C HIS A 17 3.18 13.38 -3.04
N GLY A 18 3.19 12.32 -3.86
CA GLY A 18 4.42 11.72 -4.37
C GLY A 18 4.55 10.25 -4.00
N PHE A 19 5.68 9.91 -3.37
CA PHE A 19 6.01 8.53 -3.02
C PHE A 19 5.45 8.20 -1.64
N SER A 20 4.59 7.19 -1.54
CA SER A 20 4.09 6.76 -0.23
C SER A 20 5.26 6.30 0.65
N PRO A 21 5.24 6.51 1.99
CA PRO A 21 6.31 6.06 2.86
C PRO A 21 6.63 4.56 2.70
N ASN A 22 5.61 3.74 2.47
CA ASN A 22 5.78 2.31 2.22
C ASN A 22 6.53 2.03 0.90
N ALA A 23 6.21 2.78 -0.17
CA ALA A 23 6.95 2.69 -1.42
C ALA A 23 8.42 3.08 -1.22
N PHE A 24 8.68 4.13 -0.42
CA PHE A 24 10.03 4.61 -0.11
C PHE A 24 10.88 3.54 0.58
N TYR A 25 10.37 2.93 1.65
CA TYR A 25 11.10 1.88 2.36
C TYR A 25 11.36 0.65 1.49
N LEU A 26 10.41 0.26 0.65
CA LEU A 26 10.59 -0.86 -0.28
C LEU A 26 11.68 -0.55 -1.31
N PHE A 27 11.66 0.65 -1.89
CA PHE A 27 12.66 1.09 -2.86
C PHE A 27 14.06 1.17 -2.23
N LEU A 28 14.16 1.72 -1.02
CA LEU A 28 15.42 1.81 -0.27
C LEU A 28 16.02 0.42 0.01
N GLY A 29 15.19 -0.55 0.41
CA GLY A 29 15.63 -1.93 0.65
C GLY A 29 16.21 -2.59 -0.61
N ILE A 30 15.51 -2.43 -1.75
CA ILE A 30 15.96 -2.97 -3.04
C ILE A 30 17.26 -2.30 -3.50
N ALA A 31 17.39 -0.98 -3.31
CA ALA A 31 18.61 -0.25 -3.60
C ALA A 31 19.78 -0.74 -2.72
N GLY A 32 19.54 -0.96 -1.42
CA GLY A 32 20.54 -1.51 -0.49
C GLY A 32 21.03 -2.90 -0.90
N ILE A 33 20.13 -3.81 -1.25
CA ILE A 33 20.48 -5.15 -1.75
C ILE A 33 21.27 -5.04 -3.06
N SER A 34 20.85 -4.15 -3.96
CA SER A 34 21.54 -3.91 -5.23
C SER A 34 22.98 -3.45 -5.00
N LEU A 35 23.20 -2.55 -4.03
CA LEU A 35 24.53 -2.06 -3.67
C LEU A 35 25.41 -3.20 -3.11
N LEU A 36 24.87 -4.01 -2.19
CA LEU A 36 25.56 -5.18 -1.63
C LEU A 36 25.93 -6.22 -2.71
N THR A 37 25.09 -6.34 -3.75
CA THR A 37 25.36 -7.25 -4.86
C THR A 37 26.57 -6.79 -5.69
N LEU A 38 26.82 -5.47 -5.76
CA LEU A 38 27.99 -4.89 -6.42
C LEU A 38 29.27 -5.06 -5.60
N THR A 39 29.20 -5.04 -4.27
CA THR A 39 30.38 -5.15 -3.40
C THR A 39 31.02 -6.54 -3.38
N THR A 40 30.27 -7.59 -3.73
CA THR A 40 30.79 -8.97 -3.75
C THR A 40 31.59 -9.33 -5.02
N GLY A 41 31.58 -8.46 -6.04
CA GLY A 41 32.37 -8.65 -7.25
C GLY A 41 31.67 -8.10 -8.50
N PHE A 42 32.43 -7.38 -9.34
CA PHE A 42 31.93 -6.70 -10.52
C PHE A 42 31.74 -7.65 -11.71
N SER A 43 30.56 -7.62 -12.31
CA SER A 43 30.25 -8.33 -13.56
C SER A 43 29.17 -7.58 -14.32
N TRP A 44 29.32 -7.46 -15.64
CA TRP A 44 28.36 -6.79 -16.51
C TRP A 44 26.96 -7.41 -16.44
N VAL A 45 26.87 -8.73 -16.28
CA VAL A 45 25.60 -9.43 -16.11
C VAL A 45 24.88 -8.97 -14.84
N LYS A 46 25.62 -8.80 -13.73
CA LYS A 46 25.05 -8.30 -12.47
C LYS A 46 24.54 -6.87 -12.63
N VAL A 47 25.29 -6.01 -13.32
CA VAL A 47 24.89 -4.61 -13.56
C VAL A 47 23.59 -4.54 -14.35
N ILE A 48 23.46 -5.34 -15.42
CA ILE A 48 22.24 -5.39 -16.23
C ILE A 48 21.05 -5.89 -15.39
N CYS A 49 21.23 -6.97 -14.62
CA CYS A 49 20.19 -7.47 -13.72
C CYS A 49 19.76 -6.42 -12.68
N ILE A 50 20.72 -5.71 -12.08
CA ILE A 50 20.46 -4.64 -11.11
C ILE A 50 19.66 -3.51 -11.75
N LEU A 51 20.02 -3.08 -12.96
CA LEU A 51 19.30 -2.03 -13.67
C LEU A 51 17.85 -2.44 -13.96
N ILE A 52 17.64 -3.68 -14.41
CA ILE A 52 16.30 -4.21 -14.67
C ILE A 52 15.47 -4.27 -13.37
N ILE A 53 16.05 -4.81 -12.28
CA ILE A 53 15.35 -4.92 -10.99
C ILE A 53 14.99 -3.54 -10.43
N ASN A 54 15.90 -2.57 -10.47
CA ASN A 54 15.64 -1.22 -9.98
C ASN A 54 14.63 -0.48 -10.87
N GLY A 55 14.69 -0.65 -12.19
CA GLY A 55 13.72 -0.11 -13.13
C GLY A 55 12.31 -0.66 -12.88
N LEU A 56 12.17 -1.98 -12.76
CA LEU A 56 10.89 -2.62 -12.44
C LEU A 56 10.38 -2.22 -11.06
N SER A 57 11.27 -2.13 -10.06
CA SER A 57 10.93 -1.68 -8.71
C SER A 57 10.35 -0.27 -8.70
N LEU A 58 10.95 0.66 -9.44
CA LEU A 58 10.47 2.04 -9.56
C LEU A 58 9.08 2.09 -10.21
N VAL A 59 8.86 1.34 -11.28
CA VAL A 59 7.55 1.26 -11.95
C VAL A 59 6.51 0.67 -11.01
N PHE A 60 6.83 -0.44 -10.33
CA PHE A 60 5.91 -1.12 -9.43
C PHE A 60 5.53 -0.25 -8.21
N THR A 61 6.51 0.36 -7.56
CA THR A 61 6.29 1.22 -6.39
C THR A 61 5.48 2.47 -6.74
N LYS A 62 5.71 3.06 -7.92
CA LYS A 62 4.96 4.23 -8.39
C LYS A 62 3.54 3.90 -8.83
N LEU A 63 3.33 2.82 -9.57
CA LEU A 63 2.01 2.49 -10.12
C LEU A 63 1.10 1.73 -9.16
N VAL A 64 1.66 0.82 -8.36
CA VAL A 64 0.88 -0.07 -7.49
C VAL A 64 0.83 0.47 -6.08
N ILE A 65 1.99 0.68 -5.44
CA ILE A 65 2.05 1.02 -4.01
C ILE A 65 1.65 2.47 -3.74
N SER A 66 1.96 3.39 -4.64
CA SER A 66 1.53 4.80 -4.51
C SER A 66 0.07 5.01 -4.92
N ASN A 67 -0.59 4.00 -5.48
CA ASN A 67 -2.02 4.05 -5.78
C ASN A 67 -2.83 3.45 -4.63
N GLU A 68 -3.37 4.32 -3.76
CA GLU A 68 -4.19 3.91 -2.63
C GLU A 68 -5.38 3.03 -3.02
N SER A 69 -5.98 3.23 -4.20
CA SER A 69 -7.15 2.46 -4.64
C SER A 69 -6.79 1.00 -4.97
N LEU A 70 -5.63 0.78 -5.59
CA LEU A 70 -5.11 -0.56 -5.88
C LEU A 70 -4.64 -1.25 -4.60
N MET A 71 -3.92 -0.53 -3.74
CA MET A 71 -3.49 -1.06 -2.45
C MET A 71 -4.67 -1.45 -1.56
N LYS A 72 -5.72 -0.62 -1.50
CA LYS A 72 -6.96 -0.97 -0.77
C LYS A 72 -7.68 -2.18 -1.37
N LYS A 73 -7.56 -2.44 -2.66
CA LYS A 73 -8.17 -3.61 -3.32
C LYS A 73 -7.41 -4.91 -3.04
N ILE A 74 -6.08 -4.83 -2.91
CA ILE A 74 -5.22 -6.01 -2.66
C ILE A 74 -5.22 -6.36 -1.16
N PHE A 75 -5.23 -5.36 -0.27
CA PHE A 75 -5.01 -5.55 1.16
C PHE A 75 -6.26 -5.42 2.04
N ASN A 76 -7.42 -4.96 1.54
CA ASN A 76 -8.65 -5.07 2.33
C ASN A 76 -9.22 -6.49 2.22
N GLU A 77 -9.25 -7.19 3.34
CA GLU A 77 -10.21 -8.26 3.55
C GLU A 77 -11.63 -7.72 3.38
N LYS A 78 -12.52 -8.54 2.79
CA LYS A 78 -13.95 -8.22 2.76
C LYS A 78 -14.40 -8.00 4.20
N PHE A 79 -14.84 -6.78 4.53
CA PHE A 79 -15.45 -6.52 5.82
C PHE A 79 -16.53 -7.57 6.10
N PRO A 80 -16.64 -8.07 7.34
CA PRO A 80 -17.69 -9.02 7.68
C PRO A 80 -19.04 -8.43 7.29
N THR A 81 -19.77 -9.16 6.47
CA THR A 81 -21.12 -8.79 5.99
C THR A 81 -22.15 -8.76 7.12
N GLU A 82 -21.79 -9.29 8.29
CA GLU A 82 -22.66 -9.35 9.46
C GLU A 82 -22.28 -8.26 10.45
N ILE A 83 -23.22 -7.34 10.62
CA ILE A 83 -23.20 -6.34 11.69
C ILE A 83 -23.26 -7.12 13.01
N SER A 84 -22.30 -6.91 13.90
CA SER A 84 -22.28 -7.61 15.20
C SER A 84 -23.62 -7.46 15.93
N SER A 85 -23.98 -8.48 16.70
CA SER A 85 -25.20 -8.55 17.51
C SER A 85 -25.42 -7.32 18.42
N LEU A 86 -24.38 -6.52 18.65
CA LEU A 86 -24.37 -5.29 19.45
C LEU A 86 -24.99 -4.06 18.75
N THR A 87 -25.16 -4.06 17.42
CA THR A 87 -25.80 -2.95 16.67
C THR A 87 -27.27 -3.25 16.34
N ARG A 88 -27.85 -4.32 16.89
CA ARG A 88 -29.28 -4.63 16.79
C ARG A 88 -30.07 -3.73 17.75
N LYS A 89 -30.10 -2.42 17.49
CA LYS A 89 -30.83 -1.46 18.33
C LYS A 89 -32.33 -1.66 18.15
N ASN A 90 -32.93 -2.37 19.10
CA ASN A 90 -34.34 -2.37 19.52
C ASN A 90 -35.36 -1.71 18.57
N THR A 91 -35.73 -2.39 17.48
CA THR A 91 -37.03 -2.16 16.82
C THR A 91 -38.09 -2.97 17.56
N LYS A 92 -38.36 -2.62 18.82
CA LYS A 92 -39.51 -3.17 19.56
C LYS A 92 -40.32 -2.01 20.10
N LYS A 93 -41.61 -2.03 19.71
CA LYS A 93 -42.75 -1.21 20.13
C LYS A 93 -42.90 0.15 19.45
N ILE A 94 -43.74 0.16 18.41
CA ILE A 94 -44.91 1.06 18.41
C ILE A 94 -46.13 0.14 18.21
N LYS A 95 -47.10 0.28 19.10
CA LYS A 95 -48.37 -0.47 19.15
C LYS A 95 -49.22 -0.15 17.92
#